data_AF-A0A397SPD6-F1
#
_entry.id   AF-A0A397SPD6-F1
#
_cell.length_a   1.000
_cell.length_b   1.000
_cell.length_c   1.000
_cell.angle_alpha   90.00
_cell.angle_beta   90.00
_cell.angle_gamma   90.00
#
_symmetry.space_group_name_H-M   'P 1'
#
loop_
_entity.id
_entity.type
_entity.pdbx_description
1 polymer ?
#
loop_
_entity_poly.entity_id
_entity_poly.type
_entity_poly.pdbx_seq_one_letter_code
_entity_poly.pdbx_strand_id
1 'polypeptide(L)'
;MSITLFCLVKGNTSEKAFSVKINKDEPISELKKAIKAEKHKSFHGVEADELKLWKVNIPGDQDDQLRNLILQDSDELLAINDIGDYWPTPPPKKHIHVIVKLPRKCLEVWYSL
;
A
#
# COMPACT_ATOMS: atom_id res chain seq x y z
N MET A 1 2.32 -14.44 -13.60
CA MET A 1 1.66 -15.18 -12.48
C MET A 1 1.04 -14.17 -11.51
N SER A 2 -0.18 -14.40 -10.96
CA SER A 2 -0.81 -13.43 -10.03
C SER A 2 -0.54 -13.71 -8.55
N ILE A 3 -0.46 -12.64 -7.75
CA ILE A 3 -0.34 -12.68 -6.29
C ILE A 3 -1.41 -11.79 -5.65
N THR A 4 -1.66 -12.01 -4.36
CA THR A 4 -2.54 -11.16 -3.55
C THR A 4 -1.71 -10.41 -2.52
N LEU A 5 -1.80 -9.08 -2.53
CA LEU A 5 -1.14 -8.19 -1.60
C LEU A 5 -2.16 -7.57 -0.65
N PHE A 6 -1.93 -7.69 0.67
CA PHE A 6 -2.70 -6.93 1.65
C PHE A 6 -2.06 -5.57 1.86
N CYS A 7 -2.87 -4.55 1.69
CA CYS A 7 -2.47 -3.15 1.75
C CYS A 7 -3.10 -2.49 2.98
N LEU A 8 -2.37 -1.57 3.59
CA LEU A 8 -2.85 -0.77 4.71
C LEU A 8 -2.41 0.68 4.56
N VAL A 9 -3.33 1.62 4.77
CA VAL A 9 -2.99 3.05 4.81
C VAL A 9 -2.27 3.34 6.13
N LYS A 10 -1.14 4.05 6.06
CA LYS A 10 -0.34 4.43 7.23
C LYS A 10 -1.22 5.14 8.27
N GLY A 11 -1.13 4.71 9.52
CA GLY A 11 -1.89 5.24 10.65
C GLY A 11 -3.20 4.49 10.95
N ASN A 12 -3.65 3.60 10.06
CA ASN A 12 -4.79 2.73 10.32
C ASN A 12 -4.38 1.42 11.02
N THR A 13 -5.38 0.66 11.48
CA THR A 13 -5.25 -0.71 12.01
C THR A 13 -5.53 -1.76 10.93
N SER A 14 -5.14 -3.01 11.20
CA SER A 14 -5.33 -4.15 10.31
C SER A 14 -6.79 -4.41 9.93
N GLU A 15 -7.77 -4.00 10.75
CA GLU A 15 -9.20 -4.03 10.42
C GLU A 15 -9.56 -3.23 9.15
N LYS A 16 -8.75 -2.22 8.82
CA LYS A 16 -8.92 -1.40 7.60
C LYS A 16 -8.09 -1.90 6.42
N ALA A 17 -7.33 -2.99 6.59
CA ALA A 17 -6.56 -3.58 5.52
C ALA A 17 -7.49 -4.08 4.40
N PHE A 18 -6.96 -4.13 3.18
CA PHE A 18 -7.68 -4.55 2.00
C PHE A 18 -6.74 -5.32 1.07
N SER A 19 -7.28 -6.28 0.32
CA SER A 19 -6.47 -7.07 -0.61
C SER A 19 -6.56 -6.55 -2.03
N VAL A 20 -5.42 -6.53 -2.72
CA VAL A 20 -5.30 -6.26 -4.14
C VAL A 20 -4.73 -7.50 -4.81
N LYS A 21 -5.32 -7.93 -5.94
CA LYS A 21 -4.79 -8.99 -6.78
C LYS A 21 -4.09 -8.35 -7.98
N ILE A 22 -2.85 -8.76 -8.25
CA ILE A 22 -2.02 -8.18 -9.32
C ILE A 22 -1.08 -9.23 -9.91
N ASN A 23 -0.69 -9.09 -11.19
CA ASN A 23 0.32 -9.94 -11.80
C ASN A 23 1.73 -9.53 -11.37
N LYS A 24 2.60 -10.52 -11.22
CA LYS A 24 4.02 -10.31 -10.91
C LYS A 24 4.78 -9.57 -12.01
N ASP A 25 4.31 -9.71 -13.25
CA ASP A 25 4.92 -9.13 -14.45
C ASP A 25 4.38 -7.71 -14.73
N GLU A 26 3.49 -7.20 -13.87
CA GLU A 26 3.01 -5.82 -13.92
C GLU A 26 3.92 -4.91 -13.06
N PRO A 27 4.06 -3.63 -13.44
CA PRO A 27 4.87 -2.68 -12.69
C PRO A 27 4.16 -2.20 -11.42
N ILE A 28 4.92 -1.64 -10.48
CA ILE A 28 4.38 -1.01 -9.26
C ILE A 28 3.39 0.13 -9.59
N SER A 29 3.51 0.79 -10.73
CA SER A 29 2.52 1.78 -11.18
C SER A 29 1.11 1.19 -11.35
N GLU A 30 0.98 -0.06 -11.79
CA GLU A 30 -0.32 -0.76 -11.85
C GLU A 30 -0.83 -1.12 -10.44
N LEU A 31 0.07 -1.45 -9.50
CA LEU A 31 -0.31 -1.63 -8.10
C LEU A 31 -0.89 -0.35 -7.49
N LYS A 32 -0.27 0.81 -7.76
CA LYS A 32 -0.78 2.12 -7.32
C LYS A 32 -2.20 2.36 -7.85
N LYS A 33 -2.46 2.08 -9.13
CA LYS A 33 -3.80 2.19 -9.74
C LYS A 33 -4.81 1.24 -9.10
N ALA A 34 -4.44 -0.02 -8.89
CA ALA A 34 -5.31 -1.01 -8.29
C ALA A 34 -5.67 -0.65 -6.83
N ILE A 35 -4.71 -0.15 -6.06
CA ILE A 35 -4.94 0.39 -4.71
C ILE A 35 -5.91 1.59 -4.75
N LYS A 36 -5.70 2.53 -5.68
CA LYS A 36 -6.60 3.68 -5.87
C LYS A 36 -8.04 3.22 -6.16
N ALA A 37 -8.21 2.28 -7.06
CA ALA A 37 -9.52 1.76 -7.45
C ALA A 37 -10.25 1.09 -6.27
N GLU A 38 -9.56 0.25 -5.50
CA GLU A 38 -10.13 -0.48 -4.36
C GLU A 38 -10.62 0.46 -3.25
N LYS A 39 -9.94 1.59 -3.04
CA LYS A 39 -10.27 2.60 -2.02
C LYS A 39 -10.60 3.97 -2.60
N HIS A 40 -11.31 4.00 -3.75
CA HIS A 40 -11.59 5.23 -4.51
C HIS A 40 -12.19 6.38 -3.69
N LYS A 41 -13.04 6.09 -2.69
CA LYS A 41 -13.62 7.12 -1.81
C LYS A 41 -12.59 7.74 -0.87
N SER A 42 -11.73 6.90 -0.29
CA SER A 42 -10.68 7.35 0.64
C SER A 42 -9.54 8.08 -0.07
N PHE A 43 -9.36 7.80 -1.37
CA PHE A 43 -8.31 8.38 -2.21
C PHE A 43 -8.89 9.36 -3.26
N HIS A 44 -10.07 9.92 -2.99
CA HIS A 44 -10.67 10.91 -3.87
C HIS A 44 -9.76 12.15 -3.97
N GLY A 45 -9.51 12.62 -5.19
CA GLY A 45 -8.64 13.76 -5.45
C GLY A 45 -7.14 13.49 -5.32
N VAL A 46 -6.73 12.24 -5.10
CA VAL A 46 -5.31 11.83 -5.12
C VAL A 46 -5.05 11.04 -6.39
N GLU A 47 -4.01 11.41 -7.13
CA GLU A 47 -3.61 10.64 -8.29
C GLU A 47 -2.86 9.36 -7.90
N ALA A 48 -2.98 8.32 -8.73
CA ALA A 48 -2.40 7.02 -8.39
C ALA A 48 -0.87 7.12 -8.21
N ASP A 49 -0.21 7.90 -9.06
CA ASP A 49 1.23 8.16 -9.02
C ASP A 49 1.68 8.94 -7.78
N GLU A 50 0.79 9.74 -7.18
CA GLU A 50 1.03 10.45 -5.91
C GLU A 50 1.02 9.53 -4.69
N LEU A 51 0.49 8.31 -4.79
CA LEU A 51 0.57 7.32 -3.72
C LEU A 51 2.01 6.87 -3.53
N LYS A 52 2.51 6.93 -2.29
CA LYS A 52 3.79 6.33 -1.93
C LYS A 52 3.55 4.96 -1.30
N LEU A 53 4.32 3.96 -1.72
CA LEU A 53 4.15 2.57 -1.31
C LEU A 53 5.44 2.03 -0.69
N TRP A 54 5.32 1.20 0.35
CA TRP A 54 6.44 0.46 0.95
C TRP A 54 6.10 -1.01 1.05
N LYS A 55 7.07 -1.87 0.73
CA LYS A 55 6.96 -3.30 1.04
C LYS A 55 7.25 -3.53 2.51
N VAL A 56 6.38 -4.27 3.17
CA VAL A 56 6.53 -4.72 4.55
C VAL A 56 6.18 -6.21 4.65
N ASN A 57 6.48 -6.80 5.79
CA ASN A 57 6.04 -8.16 6.13
C ASN A 57 5.67 -8.18 7.62
N ILE A 58 4.48 -7.68 7.94
CA ILE A 58 4.03 -7.50 9.33
C ILE A 58 2.76 -8.33 9.53
N PRO A 59 2.70 -9.22 10.53
CA PRO A 59 1.47 -9.94 10.87
C PRO A 59 0.29 -8.98 11.11
N GLY A 60 -0.90 -9.37 10.66
CA GLY A 60 -2.11 -8.54 10.79
C GLY A 60 -2.61 -8.36 12.23
N ASP A 61 -2.08 -9.11 13.20
CA ASP A 61 -2.39 -8.99 14.63
C ASP A 61 -1.42 -8.05 15.38
N GLN A 62 -0.49 -7.40 14.68
CA GLN A 62 0.51 -6.49 15.26
C GLN A 62 0.22 -5.00 14.96
N ASP A 63 -0.96 -4.53 15.36
CA ASP A 63 -1.40 -3.14 15.14
C ASP A 63 -0.46 -2.08 15.70
N ASP A 64 0.15 -2.33 16.87
CA ASP A 64 1.11 -1.40 17.46
C ASP A 64 2.36 -1.21 16.59
N GLN A 65 2.80 -2.26 15.89
CA GLN A 65 3.92 -2.16 14.95
C GLN A 65 3.49 -1.42 13.67
N LEU A 66 2.28 -1.70 13.17
CA LEU A 66 1.73 -1.05 11.97
C LEU A 66 1.58 0.47 12.16
N ARG A 67 1.14 0.91 13.34
CA ARG A 67 0.97 2.32 13.69
C ARG A 67 2.31 3.06 13.85
N ASN A 68 3.27 2.43 14.52
CA ASN A 68 4.56 3.04 14.86
C ASN A 68 5.63 2.86 13.77
N LEU A 69 5.25 2.36 12.59
CA LEU A 69 6.20 2.08 11.53
C LEU A 69 6.88 3.36 11.00
N ILE A 70 8.20 3.38 11.11
CA ILE A 70 9.07 4.40 10.52
C ILE A 70 9.35 3.98 9.09
N LEU A 71 9.01 4.84 8.13
CA LEU A 71 9.19 4.59 6.70
C LEU A 71 10.23 5.58 6.17
N GLN A 72 11.29 5.07 5.55
CA GLN A 72 12.30 5.89 4.89
C GLN A 72 11.95 6.05 3.40
N ASP A 73 12.16 7.23 2.84
CA ASP A 73 11.86 7.49 1.42
C ASP A 73 12.75 6.65 0.48
N SER A 74 13.92 6.19 0.93
CA SER A 74 14.80 5.29 0.18
C SER A 74 14.22 3.89 -0.03
N ASP A 75 13.27 3.47 0.81
CA ASP A 75 12.65 2.16 0.76
C ASP A 75 11.32 2.18 -0.01
N GLU A 76 10.98 3.32 -0.64
CA GLU A 76 9.77 3.46 -1.44
C GLU A 76 9.83 2.53 -2.67
N LEU A 77 8.71 1.83 -2.93
CA LEU A 77 8.57 1.01 -4.11
C LEU A 77 8.55 1.88 -5.36
N LEU A 78 9.55 1.69 -6.21
CA LEU A 78 9.70 2.42 -7.45
C LEU A 78 8.67 1.96 -8.48
N ALA A 79 7.94 2.92 -9.07
CA ALA A 79 6.85 2.70 -10.01
C ALA A 79 7.25 1.92 -11.29
N ILE A 80 8.53 1.92 -11.63
CA ILE A 80 9.11 1.28 -12.82
C ILE A 80 9.48 -0.18 -12.62
N ASN A 81 9.61 -0.63 -11.37
CA ASN A 81 10.00 -2.01 -11.07
C ASN A 81 8.77 -2.90 -11.11
N ASP A 82 8.97 -4.17 -11.43
CA ASP A 82 7.91 -5.15 -11.49
C ASP A 82 7.54 -5.64 -10.09
N ILE A 83 6.30 -6.08 -9.93
CA ILE A 83 5.83 -6.70 -8.68
C ILE A 83 6.71 -7.90 -8.32
N GLY A 84 7.15 -8.67 -9.31
CA GLY A 84 8.01 -9.83 -9.15
C GLY A 84 9.38 -9.52 -8.54
N ASP A 85 9.91 -8.31 -8.77
CA ASP A 85 11.21 -7.88 -8.22
C ASP A 85 11.14 -7.79 -6.69
N TYR A 86 10.01 -7.33 -6.16
CA TYR A 86 9.79 -7.20 -4.73
C TYR A 86 9.19 -8.46 -4.09
N TRP A 87 8.39 -9.22 -4.82
CA TRP A 87 7.75 -10.46 -4.37
C TRP A 87 8.10 -11.64 -5.30
N PRO A 88 9.37 -12.12 -5.28
CA PRO A 88 9.81 -13.22 -6.13
C PRO A 88 9.08 -14.52 -5.78
N THR A 89 8.63 -14.67 -4.53
CA THR A 89 7.76 -15.75 -4.06
C THR A 89 6.47 -15.19 -3.48
N PRO A 90 5.38 -16.00 -3.44
CA PRO A 90 4.14 -15.57 -2.82
C PRO A 90 4.35 -15.15 -1.35
N PRO A 91 3.87 -13.96 -0.93
CA PRO A 91 4.06 -13.50 0.44
C PRO A 91 3.24 -14.34 1.44
N PRO A 92 3.62 -14.31 2.74
CA PRO A 92 2.88 -15.00 3.79
C PRO A 92 1.41 -14.59 3.85
N LYS A 93 0.51 -15.51 4.23
CA LYS A 93 -0.90 -15.15 4.46
C LYS A 93 -1.06 -14.39 5.78
N LYS A 94 -2.16 -13.64 5.90
CA LYS A 94 -2.53 -12.88 7.13
C LYS A 94 -1.48 -11.84 7.56
N HIS A 95 -0.69 -11.33 6.62
CA HIS A 95 0.27 -10.25 6.84
C HIS A 95 -0.15 -9.03 6.02
N ILE A 96 0.23 -7.85 6.49
CA ILE A 96 0.28 -6.65 5.67
C ILE A 96 1.54 -6.73 4.82
N HIS A 97 1.39 -6.53 3.52
CA HIS A 97 2.47 -6.60 2.53
C HIS A 97 2.87 -5.22 2.02
N VAL A 98 1.92 -4.28 2.00
CA VAL A 98 2.11 -2.93 1.46
C VAL A 98 1.58 -1.89 2.43
N ILE A 99 2.40 -0.90 2.77
CA ILE A 99 1.95 0.33 3.42
C ILE A 99 1.75 1.41 2.38
N VAL A 100 0.58 2.05 2.42
CA VAL A 100 0.19 3.15 1.54
C VAL A 100 0.26 4.45 2.34
N LYS A 101 1.01 5.43 1.85
CA LYS A 101 1.02 6.78 2.41
C LYS A 101 0.47 7.76 1.39
N LEU A 102 -0.47 8.58 1.82
CA LEU A 102 -1.04 9.65 1.01
C LEU A 102 -0.09 10.86 0.96
N PRO A 103 -0.11 11.64 -0.13
CA PRO A 103 0.57 12.93 -0.18
C PRO A 103 -0.02 13.85 0.89
N ARG A 104 0.83 14.66 1.54
CA ARG A 104 0.41 15.55 2.66
C ARG A 104 -0.75 16.49 2.29
N LYS A 105 -0.88 16.86 1.01
CA LYS A 105 -1.94 17.72 0.48
C LYS A 105 -3.36 17.15 0.69
N CYS A 106 -3.52 15.84 0.83
CA CYS A 106 -4.83 15.20 0.97
C CYS A 106 -5.42 15.30 2.40
N LEU A 107 -4.63 15.70 3.41
CA LEU A 107 -5.06 15.74 4.81
C LEU A 107 -5.83 17.02 5.18
N GLU A 108 -5.82 18.07 4.35
CA GLU A 108 -6.48 19.34 4.66
C GLU A 108 -8.01 19.29 4.48
N VAL A 109 -8.53 18.31 3.72
CA VAL A 109 -9.97 18.21 3.44
C VAL A 109 -10.73 17.48 4.56
N TRP A 110 -10.05 16.67 5.38
CA TRP A 110 -10.69 15.86 6.42
C TRP A 110 -10.85 16.59 7.76
N TYR A 111 -10.11 17.68 7.99
CA TYR A 111 -10.18 18.47 9.23
C TYR A 111 -11.09 19.72 9.12
N SER A 112 -11.74 19.93 7.97
CA SER A 112 -12.54 21.14 7.71
C SER A 112 -14.07 20.92 7.76
N LEU A 113 -14.55 19.85 8.40
CA LEU A 113 -15.98 19.61 8.67
C LEU A 113 -16.21 19.24 10.13
#